data_AF-A0A7M3LW82-F1
#
_entry.id   AF-A0A7M3LW82-F1
#
_cell.length_a   1.000
_cell.length_b   1.000
_cell.length_c   1.000
_cell.angle_alpha   90.00
_cell.angle_beta   90.00
_cell.angle_gamma   90.00
#
_symmetry.space_group_name_H-M   'P 1'
#
loop_
_entity.id
_entity.type
_entity.pdbx_description
1 polymer ?
#
loop_
_entity_poly.entity_id
_entity_poly.type
_entity_poly.pdbx_seq_one_letter_code
_entity_poly.pdbx_strand_id
1 'polypeptide(L)'
;MTDETTSGSRRGAASAPLAGPATRPTLPRPRRVLARRETTGARREALHAGAWWLWALGLATAASRTTNPLLLGLLVAVAGYVVAVRRTDAPWARSYAAFLRLGLVVLAIRLGFAVFLGSPIPGTRVLFTLPEVPLPEWAQGVRLGGRVTAEGLLFALYDGLKLATLLICVGAANALANPARLLKSLPGALYEAGVAVVVALTFAPNLVSDVRRLRATRRLRGRPTRGVKALLQVGLPVLEGALERSVALAAAMDARGYGRTAQVPPVVRHTTTALTLGGLLGVCAGSYGLLAAEGAGYGLPLLLTGLGAALGGLWLGRRRTVRTRYRPDPWGSRAWLVSGSGAAVALLMIWASSYAPEALHPPAVPLTAPTLPLWPALSVLLGLAPAFAAPPPPPRTGGAHPTSVRARKPSVRTRKADRGEADPKETTP
;
A
#
# COMPACT_ATOMS: atom_id res chain seq x y z
N MET A 1 -36.50 -73.69 -1.32
CA MET A 1 -37.54 -74.72 -1.55
C MET A 1 -37.83 -75.34 -0.20
N THR A 2 -39.11 -75.31 0.22
CA THR A 2 -39.75 -75.82 1.46
C THR A 2 -39.27 -75.18 2.79
N ASP A 3 -40.01 -74.26 3.42
CA ASP A 3 -41.30 -74.33 4.17
C ASP A 3 -41.29 -75.08 5.50
N GLU A 4 -42.06 -74.51 6.44
CA GLU A 4 -42.62 -74.98 7.73
C GLU A 4 -42.09 -74.30 9.01
N THR A 5 -42.75 -73.27 9.55
CA THR A 5 -43.99 -73.21 10.38
C THR A 5 -43.84 -73.70 11.82
N THR A 6 -44.02 -72.79 12.79
CA THR A 6 -45.03 -72.92 13.89
C THR A 6 -45.12 -71.60 14.69
N SER A 7 -46.31 -70.98 14.73
CA SER A 7 -47.23 -70.86 15.90
C SER A 7 -46.72 -69.92 16.99
N GLY A 8 -47.43 -68.89 17.47
CA GLY A 8 -48.84 -68.52 17.42
C GLY A 8 -49.13 -67.72 18.70
N SER A 9 -50.00 -66.71 18.63
CA SER A 9 -50.91 -66.27 19.70
C SER A 9 -51.25 -64.78 19.56
N ARG A 10 -52.52 -64.53 19.19
CA ARG A 10 -53.18 -63.23 19.28
C ARG A 10 -53.69 -63.04 20.72
N ARG A 11 -53.40 -61.88 21.31
CA ARG A 11 -54.32 -61.22 22.25
C ARG A 11 -54.35 -59.73 21.95
N GLY A 12 -55.53 -59.23 21.63
CA GLY A 12 -55.77 -57.81 21.40
C GLY A 12 -55.83 -57.02 22.72
N ALA A 13 -55.57 -55.72 22.61
CA ALA A 13 -56.12 -54.71 23.51
C ALA A 13 -55.94 -53.31 22.92
N ALA A 14 -57.06 -52.59 22.85
CA ALA A 14 -57.20 -51.15 23.00
C ALA A 14 -56.46 -50.21 22.03
N SER A 15 -57.22 -49.75 21.04
CA SER A 15 -57.08 -48.47 20.35
C SER A 15 -57.26 -47.30 21.32
N ALA A 16 -56.27 -46.40 21.38
CA ALA A 16 -56.31 -45.09 22.03
C ALA A 16 -55.55 -44.06 21.16
N PRO A 17 -55.88 -42.76 21.25
CA PRO A 17 -56.09 -41.92 20.07
C PRO A 17 -54.83 -41.22 19.53
N LEU A 18 -54.91 -40.82 18.26
CA LEU A 18 -53.93 -40.00 17.54
C LEU A 18 -53.55 -38.74 18.32
N ALA A 19 -52.30 -38.69 18.78
CA ALA A 19 -51.66 -37.45 19.21
C ALA A 19 -51.38 -36.57 17.97
N GLY A 20 -51.91 -35.34 18.01
CA GLY A 20 -51.79 -34.35 16.94
C GLY A 20 -50.35 -33.95 16.60
N PRO A 21 -50.15 -33.25 15.46
CA PRO A 21 -48.82 -32.94 14.95
C PRO A 21 -48.10 -32.00 15.92
N ALA A 22 -46.98 -32.49 16.46
CA ALA A 22 -46.06 -31.70 17.27
C ALA A 22 -45.63 -30.44 16.48
N THR A 23 -46.08 -29.28 16.97
CA THR A 23 -45.69 -27.97 16.46
C THR A 23 -44.20 -27.78 16.77
N ARG A 24 -43.36 -27.97 15.74
CA ARG A 24 -41.94 -27.65 15.82
C ARG A 24 -41.80 -26.15 16.14
N PRO A 25 -41.05 -25.74 17.17
CA PRO A 25 -40.77 -24.32 17.38
C PRO A 25 -39.94 -23.82 16.18
N THR A 26 -40.53 -22.93 15.41
CA THR A 26 -39.88 -22.19 14.33
C THR A 26 -38.83 -21.27 14.93
N LEU A 27 -37.57 -21.72 14.93
CA LEU A 27 -36.43 -20.88 15.25
C LEU A 27 -36.42 -19.67 14.29
N PRO A 28 -36.31 -18.42 14.79
CA PRO A 28 -36.22 -17.26 13.94
C PRO A 28 -34.99 -17.38 13.05
N ARG A 29 -35.21 -17.44 11.72
CA ARG A 29 -34.14 -17.47 10.71
C ARG A 29 -33.23 -16.25 10.94
N PRO A 30 -31.92 -16.43 11.14
CA PRO A 30 -31.05 -15.29 11.42
C PRO A 30 -30.98 -14.38 10.19
N ARG A 31 -31.07 -13.06 10.44
CA ARG A 31 -30.84 -11.91 9.53
C ARG A 31 -29.44 -11.90 8.83
N ARG A 32 -28.78 -13.05 8.67
CA ARG A 32 -27.44 -13.20 8.07
C ARG A 32 -27.38 -12.93 6.57
N VAL A 33 -28.50 -12.92 5.86
CA VAL A 33 -28.52 -12.77 4.39
C VAL A 33 -28.34 -11.30 3.95
N LEU A 34 -28.77 -10.33 4.76
CA LEU A 34 -28.62 -8.90 4.45
C LEU A 34 -27.18 -8.39 4.68
N ALA A 35 -26.54 -8.75 5.79
CA ALA A 35 -25.15 -8.36 6.09
C ALA A 35 -24.12 -8.94 5.07
N ARG A 36 -24.44 -10.08 4.44
CA ARG A 36 -23.57 -10.69 3.41
C ARG A 36 -23.66 -9.96 2.06
N ARG A 37 -24.80 -9.32 1.74
CA ARG A 37 -24.95 -8.51 0.52
C ARG A 37 -24.21 -7.18 0.64
N GLU A 38 -24.27 -6.52 1.79
CA GLU A 38 -23.58 -5.24 2.03
C GLU A 38 -22.04 -5.35 1.95
N THR A 39 -21.47 -6.40 2.55
CA THR A 39 -20.02 -6.65 2.49
C THR A 39 -19.51 -7.04 1.09
N THR A 40 -20.39 -7.62 0.25
CA THR A 40 -20.04 -8.00 -1.12
C THR A 40 -20.11 -6.80 -2.08
N GLY A 41 -21.00 -5.83 -1.83
CA GLY A 41 -21.08 -4.57 -2.57
C GLY A 41 -19.89 -3.65 -2.28
N ALA A 42 -19.57 -3.42 -1.00
CA ALA A 42 -18.46 -2.57 -0.59
C ALA A 42 -17.09 -3.07 -1.08
N ARG A 43 -16.93 -4.38 -1.29
CA ARG A 43 -15.68 -4.98 -1.82
C ARG A 43 -15.61 -4.90 -3.36
N ARG A 44 -16.74 -4.76 -4.06
CA ARG A 44 -16.81 -4.58 -5.53
C ARG A 44 -16.52 -3.15 -5.97
N GLU A 45 -16.67 -2.18 -5.07
CA GLU A 45 -16.35 -0.77 -5.36
C GLU A 45 -14.91 -0.39 -5.02
N ALA A 46 -14.09 -1.28 -4.48
CA ALA A 46 -12.69 -0.94 -4.19
C ALA A 46 -11.94 -0.58 -5.49
N LEU A 47 -11.51 0.68 -5.59
CA LEU A 47 -10.69 1.15 -6.71
C LEU A 47 -9.40 0.32 -6.83
N HIS A 48 -9.01 0.05 -8.07
CA HIS A 48 -7.80 -0.70 -8.37
C HIS A 48 -6.57 0.07 -7.84
N ALA A 49 -5.69 -0.61 -7.09
CA ALA A 49 -4.52 0.02 -6.46
C ALA A 49 -3.59 0.71 -7.49
N GLY A 50 -3.47 0.12 -8.69
CA GLY A 50 -2.71 0.71 -9.79
C GLY A 50 -3.25 2.06 -10.28
N ALA A 51 -4.56 2.33 -10.18
CA ALA A 51 -5.13 3.61 -10.62
C ALA A 51 -4.64 4.78 -9.76
N TRP A 52 -4.56 4.59 -8.44
CA TRP A 52 -3.99 5.58 -7.52
C TRP A 52 -2.50 5.83 -7.75
N TRP A 53 -1.76 4.77 -8.10
CA TRP A 53 -0.34 4.90 -8.46
C TRP A 53 -0.14 5.65 -9.77
N LEU A 54 -0.91 5.33 -10.82
CA LEU A 54 -0.87 6.07 -12.08
C LEU A 54 -1.25 7.55 -11.88
N TRP A 55 -2.28 7.81 -11.06
CA TRP A 55 -2.66 9.18 -10.73
C TRP A 55 -1.54 9.95 -10.02
N ALA A 56 -0.94 9.35 -8.98
CA ALA A 56 0.14 9.97 -8.23
C ALA A 56 1.42 10.14 -9.07
N LEU A 57 1.74 9.18 -9.95
CA LEU A 57 2.84 9.30 -10.92
C LEU A 57 2.57 10.40 -11.94
N GLY A 58 1.31 10.62 -12.31
CA GLY A 58 0.91 11.75 -13.15
C GLY A 58 1.18 13.09 -12.47
N LEU A 59 0.78 13.23 -11.20
CA LEU A 59 1.08 14.43 -10.40
C LEU A 59 2.59 14.62 -10.17
N ALA A 60 3.33 13.54 -9.93
CA ALA A 60 4.79 13.60 -9.78
C ALA A 60 5.48 14.03 -11.08
N THR A 61 5.00 13.53 -12.23
CA THR A 61 5.47 13.95 -13.56
C THR A 61 5.16 15.44 -13.80
N ALA A 62 3.99 15.92 -13.39
CA ALA A 62 3.67 17.34 -13.45
C ALA A 62 4.60 18.18 -12.55
N ALA A 63 4.85 17.74 -11.31
CA ALA A 63 5.78 18.39 -10.40
C ALA A 63 7.22 18.44 -10.94
N SER A 64 7.65 17.42 -11.68
CA SER A 64 9.00 17.39 -12.26
C SER A 64 9.21 18.43 -13.37
N ARG A 65 8.11 18.91 -13.98
CA ARG A 65 8.09 19.90 -15.08
C ARG A 65 7.94 21.35 -14.64
N THR A 66 7.94 21.65 -13.34
CA THR A 66 7.83 23.03 -12.86
C THR A 66 8.73 23.28 -11.66
N THR A 67 9.22 24.51 -11.54
CA THR A 67 9.86 25.05 -10.34
C THR A 67 9.06 26.22 -9.74
N ASN A 68 7.88 26.52 -10.31
CA ASN A 68 7.01 27.57 -9.82
C ASN A 68 6.40 27.15 -8.47
N PRO A 69 6.67 27.89 -7.37
CA PRO A 69 6.24 27.49 -6.02
C PRO A 69 4.73 27.47 -5.86
N LEU A 70 3.99 28.30 -6.61
CA LEU A 70 2.53 28.35 -6.56
C LEU A 70 1.91 27.08 -7.16
N LEU A 71 2.46 26.59 -8.28
CA LEU A 71 2.01 25.34 -8.91
C LEU A 71 2.39 24.12 -8.08
N LEU A 72 3.59 24.11 -7.50
CA LEU A 72 4.02 23.06 -6.57
C LEU A 72 3.12 23.04 -5.32
N GLY A 73 2.82 24.20 -4.75
CA GLY A 73 1.86 24.34 -3.65
C GLY A 73 0.46 23.84 -4.03
N LEU A 74 -0.02 24.15 -5.23
CA LEU A 74 -1.29 23.66 -5.75
C LEU A 74 -1.31 22.13 -5.90
N LEU A 75 -0.23 21.54 -6.43
CA LEU A 75 -0.08 20.07 -6.54
C LEU A 75 -0.12 19.40 -5.15
N VAL A 76 0.58 19.97 -4.17
CA VAL A 76 0.55 19.50 -2.77
C VAL A 76 -0.86 19.63 -2.20
N ALA A 77 -1.56 20.74 -2.45
CA ALA A 77 -2.92 20.96 -1.99
C ALA A 77 -3.92 19.96 -2.62
N VAL A 78 -3.85 19.73 -3.93
CA VAL A 78 -4.66 18.74 -4.64
C VAL A 78 -4.40 17.34 -4.09
N ALA A 79 -3.13 16.94 -3.95
CA ALA A 79 -2.76 15.65 -3.40
C ALA A 79 -3.27 15.50 -1.96
N GLY A 80 -3.06 16.51 -1.12
CA GLY A 80 -3.50 16.54 0.27
C GLY A 80 -5.01 16.48 0.42
N TYR A 81 -5.76 17.20 -0.42
CA TYR A 81 -7.22 17.19 -0.44
C TYR A 81 -7.77 15.81 -0.82
N VAL A 82 -7.27 15.21 -1.90
CA VAL A 82 -7.69 13.87 -2.31
C VAL A 82 -7.37 12.84 -1.23
N VAL A 83 -6.19 12.92 -0.61
CA VAL A 83 -5.84 12.06 0.54
C VAL A 83 -6.77 12.31 1.72
N ALA A 84 -7.08 13.56 2.07
CA ALA A 84 -7.94 13.89 3.20
C ALA A 84 -9.37 13.34 3.02
N VAL A 85 -9.94 13.46 1.82
CA VAL A 85 -11.31 13.01 1.51
C VAL A 85 -11.37 11.49 1.33
N ARG A 86 -10.30 10.83 0.87
CA ARG A 86 -10.32 9.41 0.46
C ARG A 86 -9.51 8.47 1.35
N ARG A 87 -8.74 8.98 2.32
CA ARG A 87 -8.01 8.12 3.26
C ARG A 87 -8.95 7.21 4.03
N THR A 88 -8.57 5.94 4.13
CA THR A 88 -9.22 4.96 5.02
C THR A 88 -8.57 5.01 6.40
N ASP A 89 -9.27 4.65 7.48
CA ASP A 89 -8.76 4.71 8.88
C ASP A 89 -7.65 3.67 9.21
N ALA A 90 -6.93 3.23 8.20
CA ALA A 90 -5.95 2.17 8.33
C ALA A 90 -4.55 2.69 8.69
N PRO A 91 -3.65 1.85 9.24
CA PRO A 91 -2.32 2.28 9.69
C PRO A 91 -1.49 2.97 8.60
N TRP A 92 -1.70 2.60 7.33
CA TRP A 92 -1.03 3.20 6.17
C TRP A 92 -1.50 4.62 5.85
N ALA A 93 -2.66 5.06 6.33
CA ALA A 93 -3.12 6.44 6.12
C ALA A 93 -2.26 7.48 6.86
N ARG A 94 -1.51 7.06 7.88
CA ARG A 94 -0.50 7.90 8.55
C ARG A 94 0.78 8.07 7.73
N SER A 95 0.97 7.28 6.67
CA SER A 95 2.15 7.41 5.80
C SER A 95 2.22 8.79 5.15
N TYR A 96 1.08 9.37 4.73
CA TYR A 96 1.05 10.69 4.11
C TYR A 96 1.67 11.77 5.01
N ALA A 97 1.31 11.78 6.31
CA ALA A 97 1.88 12.71 7.27
C ALA A 97 3.40 12.48 7.48
N ALA A 98 3.87 11.23 7.42
CA ALA A 98 5.29 10.92 7.48
C ALA A 98 6.05 11.43 6.23
N PHE A 99 5.48 11.26 5.04
CA PHE A 99 6.04 11.78 3.78
C PHE A 99 6.03 13.31 3.72
N LEU A 100 4.99 13.98 4.24
CA LEU A 100 4.97 15.43 4.40
C LEU A 100 6.09 15.93 5.33
N ARG A 101 6.26 15.29 6.49
CA ARG A 101 7.35 15.61 7.43
C ARG A 101 8.72 15.38 6.81
N LEU A 102 8.88 14.27 6.09
CA LEU A 102 10.12 13.97 5.38
C LEU A 102 10.41 15.00 4.28
N GLY A 103 9.39 15.44 3.52
CA GLY A 103 9.52 16.52 2.54
C GLY A 103 9.93 17.85 3.16
N LEU A 104 9.35 18.20 4.31
CA LEU A 104 9.75 19.39 5.07
C LEU A 104 11.20 19.29 5.57
N VAL A 105 11.63 18.12 6.05
CA VAL A 105 13.01 17.88 6.47
C VAL A 105 13.98 18.01 5.29
N VAL A 106 13.66 17.43 4.13
CA VAL A 106 14.47 17.55 2.92
C VAL A 106 14.59 19.02 2.49
N LEU A 107 13.49 19.78 2.54
CA LEU A 107 13.49 21.21 2.24
C LEU A 107 14.38 21.97 3.23
N ALA A 108 14.23 21.73 4.54
CA ALA A 108 15.03 22.38 5.56
C ALA A 108 16.53 22.08 5.42
N ILE A 109 16.89 20.83 5.12
CA ILE A 109 18.26 20.43 4.85
C ILE A 109 18.79 21.16 3.61
N ARG A 110 18.00 21.25 2.53
CA ARG A 110 18.41 21.93 1.30
C ARG A 110 18.61 23.44 1.52
N LEU A 111 17.73 24.09 2.28
CA LEU A 111 17.88 25.49 2.68
C LEU A 111 19.11 25.68 3.58
N GLY A 112 19.33 24.76 4.52
CA GLY A 112 20.53 24.74 5.36
C GLY A 112 21.80 24.68 4.51
N PHE A 113 21.87 23.75 3.56
CA PHE A 113 23.00 23.68 2.63
C PHE A 113 23.17 24.97 1.82
N ALA A 114 22.09 25.58 1.32
CA ALA A 114 22.19 26.85 0.59
C ALA A 114 22.68 28.02 1.47
N VAL A 115 22.36 28.00 2.77
CA VAL A 115 22.83 28.99 3.74
C VAL A 115 24.30 28.77 4.12
N PHE A 116 24.71 27.52 4.35
CA PHE A 116 26.06 27.19 4.84
C PHE A 116 27.11 27.07 3.74
N LEU A 117 26.76 26.55 2.55
CA LEU A 117 27.68 26.36 1.43
C LEU A 117 27.61 27.53 0.42
N GLY A 118 26.71 28.48 0.64
CA GLY A 118 26.37 29.52 -0.32
C GLY A 118 25.58 28.98 -1.51
N SER A 119 25.05 29.90 -2.33
CA SER A 119 24.39 29.56 -3.59
C SER A 119 25.36 29.80 -4.76
N PRO A 120 25.40 28.92 -5.79
CA PRO A 120 26.16 29.18 -7.01
C PRO A 120 25.62 30.35 -7.85
N ILE A 121 24.46 30.89 -7.47
CA ILE A 121 23.73 31.89 -8.26
C ILE A 121 24.17 33.30 -7.89
N PRO A 122 24.54 34.13 -8.87
CA PRO A 122 24.81 35.55 -8.65
C PRO A 122 23.56 36.23 -8.08
N GLY A 123 23.65 36.78 -6.87
CA GLY A 123 22.56 37.50 -6.23
C GLY A 123 22.96 38.93 -5.91
N THR A 124 22.04 39.86 -6.11
CA THR A 124 22.26 41.29 -5.85
C THR A 124 21.83 41.69 -4.44
N ARG A 125 20.81 41.02 -3.87
CA ARG A 125 20.32 41.31 -2.52
C ARG A 125 20.94 40.37 -1.49
N VAL A 126 21.92 40.87 -0.76
CA VAL A 126 22.52 40.16 0.39
C VAL A 126 21.58 40.28 1.60
N LEU A 127 21.21 39.13 2.18
CA LEU A 127 20.42 39.07 3.43
C LEU A 127 21.34 39.13 4.65
N PHE A 128 22.38 38.30 4.67
CA PHE A 128 23.37 38.24 5.75
C PHE A 128 24.66 37.60 5.25
N THR A 129 25.75 37.85 5.94
CA THR A 129 27.09 37.35 5.61
C THR A 129 27.59 36.43 6.71
N LEU A 130 27.88 35.17 6.37
CA LEU A 130 28.56 34.26 7.29
C LEU A 130 30.08 34.47 7.18
N PRO A 131 30.82 34.37 8.29
CA PRO A 131 32.29 34.40 8.24
C PRO A 131 32.79 33.28 7.32
N GLU A 132 33.57 33.67 6.32
CA GLU A 132 34.16 32.74 5.36
C GLU A 132 35.30 31.99 6.03
N VAL A 133 35.23 30.66 6.02
CA VAL A 133 36.35 29.83 6.46
C VAL A 133 37.18 29.51 5.22
N PRO A 134 38.44 29.98 5.11
CA PRO A 134 39.29 29.65 3.97
C PRO A 134 39.52 28.14 3.97
N LEU A 135 38.99 27.48 2.94
CA LEU A 135 39.20 26.05 2.76
C LEU A 135 40.53 25.78 2.06
N PRO A 136 41.20 24.67 2.39
CA PRO A 136 42.45 24.29 1.74
C PRO A 136 42.28 24.09 0.22
N GLU A 137 43.37 24.16 -0.54
CA GLU A 137 43.32 24.21 -2.02
C GLU A 137 42.59 23.02 -2.69
N TRP A 138 42.54 21.86 -2.03
CA TRP A 138 41.79 20.68 -2.51
C TRP A 138 40.26 20.83 -2.46
N ALA A 139 39.74 21.86 -1.78
CA ALA A 139 38.32 22.14 -1.59
C ALA A 139 37.89 23.52 -2.12
N GLN A 140 38.64 24.13 -3.06
CA GLN A 140 38.30 25.45 -3.63
C GLN A 140 36.96 25.51 -4.40
N GLY A 141 36.31 24.36 -4.66
CA GLY A 141 34.98 24.29 -5.24
C GLY A 141 33.82 24.44 -4.24
N VAL A 142 34.09 24.39 -2.93
CA VAL A 142 33.07 24.52 -1.88
C VAL A 142 33.43 25.72 -1.02
N ARG A 143 32.57 26.73 -0.94
CA ARG A 143 32.73 27.84 -0.01
C ARG A 143 31.93 27.53 1.26
N LEU A 144 32.57 27.36 2.42
CA LEU A 144 31.84 27.35 3.69
C LEU A 144 31.69 28.78 4.19
N GLY A 145 30.45 29.26 4.25
CA GLY A 145 30.11 30.64 4.60
C GLY A 145 30.10 31.59 3.39
N GLY A 146 30.03 32.89 3.67
CA GLY A 146 29.95 33.96 2.66
C GLY A 146 28.60 34.67 2.62
N ARG A 147 28.38 35.43 1.55
CA ARG A 147 27.16 36.24 1.35
C ARG A 147 25.96 35.34 1.03
N VAL A 148 24.98 35.29 1.93
CA VAL A 148 23.70 34.65 1.68
C VAL A 148 22.79 35.63 0.96
N THR A 149 22.50 35.36 -0.31
CA THR A 149 21.65 36.20 -1.16
C THR A 149 20.21 35.72 -1.15
N ALA A 150 19.27 36.65 -1.30
CA ALA A 150 17.85 36.35 -1.39
C ALA A 150 17.55 35.48 -2.62
N GLU A 151 18.20 35.77 -3.75
CA GLU A 151 18.10 35.03 -5.01
C GLU A 151 18.55 33.58 -4.84
N GLY A 152 19.68 33.36 -4.16
CA GLY A 152 20.21 32.02 -3.91
C GLY A 152 19.32 31.20 -2.98
N LEU A 153 18.79 31.82 -1.93
CA LEU A 153 17.87 31.16 -1.01
C LEU A 153 16.54 30.81 -1.69
N LEU A 154 16.03 31.70 -2.55
CA LEU A 154 14.79 31.50 -3.30
C LEU A 154 14.93 30.36 -4.32
N PHE A 155 16.05 30.28 -5.03
CA PHE A 155 16.35 29.16 -5.91
C PHE A 155 16.40 27.82 -5.15
N ALA A 156 17.12 27.79 -4.02
CA ALA A 156 17.19 26.60 -3.17
C ALA A 156 15.81 26.20 -2.62
N LEU A 157 14.97 27.18 -2.28
CA LEU A 157 13.58 26.98 -1.87
C LEU A 157 12.76 26.35 -3.00
N TYR A 158 12.85 26.86 -4.22
CA TYR A 158 12.07 26.36 -5.37
C TYR A 158 12.44 24.92 -5.73
N ASP A 159 13.73 24.62 -5.81
CA ASP A 159 14.17 23.25 -6.06
C ASP A 159 13.87 22.31 -4.87
N GLY A 160 14.00 22.80 -3.64
CA GLY A 160 13.67 22.04 -2.44
C GLY A 160 12.19 21.69 -2.39
N LEU A 161 11.34 22.64 -2.76
CA LEU A 161 9.90 22.46 -2.84
C LEU A 161 9.53 21.46 -3.95
N LYS A 162 10.25 21.45 -5.07
CA LYS A 162 10.09 20.44 -6.13
C LYS A 162 10.36 19.03 -5.60
N LEU A 163 11.49 18.81 -4.92
CA LEU A 163 11.81 17.52 -4.31
C LEU A 163 10.79 17.11 -3.23
N ALA A 164 10.38 18.07 -2.38
CA ALA A 164 9.37 17.83 -1.36
C ALA A 164 8.02 17.43 -2.00
N THR A 165 7.61 18.09 -3.07
CA THR A 165 6.36 17.79 -3.80
C THR A 165 6.40 16.38 -4.40
N LEU A 166 7.50 16.00 -5.05
CA LEU A 166 7.68 14.63 -5.59
C LEU A 166 7.52 13.58 -4.47
N LEU A 167 8.12 13.83 -3.32
CA LEU A 167 8.03 12.95 -2.16
C LEU A 167 6.61 12.88 -1.58
N ILE A 168 5.89 14.01 -1.57
CA ILE A 168 4.48 14.08 -1.14
C ILE A 168 3.58 13.30 -2.11
N CYS A 169 3.81 13.37 -3.43
CA CYS A 169 3.07 12.57 -4.41
C CYS A 169 3.25 11.06 -4.16
N VAL A 170 4.48 10.61 -3.86
CA VAL A 170 4.76 9.22 -3.46
C VAL A 170 4.04 8.87 -2.15
N GLY A 171 4.03 9.80 -1.19
CA GLY A 171 3.27 9.66 0.05
C GLY A 171 1.76 9.51 -0.19
N ALA A 172 1.20 10.25 -1.14
CA ALA A 172 -0.21 10.18 -1.51
C ALA A 172 -0.55 8.81 -2.11
N ALA A 173 0.30 8.28 -3.01
CA ALA A 173 0.14 6.93 -3.56
C ALA A 173 0.09 5.87 -2.45
N ASN A 174 1.02 5.91 -1.49
CA ASN A 174 1.10 4.95 -0.39
C ASN A 174 -0.04 5.08 0.63
N ALA A 175 -0.60 6.28 0.79
CA ALA A 175 -1.73 6.52 1.68
C ALA A 175 -3.06 6.06 1.07
N LEU A 176 -3.20 6.15 -0.26
CA LEU A 176 -4.43 5.82 -0.99
C LEU A 176 -4.46 4.36 -1.48
N ALA A 177 -3.30 3.78 -1.83
CA ALA A 177 -3.19 2.41 -2.31
C ALA A 177 -2.59 1.48 -1.25
N ASN A 178 -3.22 0.31 -1.03
CA ASN A 178 -2.62 -0.74 -0.21
C ASN A 178 -1.48 -1.43 -1.00
N PRO A 179 -0.22 -1.40 -0.53
CA PRO A 179 0.91 -2.00 -1.24
C PRO A 179 0.74 -3.52 -1.48
N ALA A 180 0.10 -4.23 -0.55
CA ALA A 180 -0.19 -5.65 -0.72
C ALA A 180 -1.26 -5.90 -1.82
N ARG A 181 -2.14 -4.94 -2.10
CA ARG A 181 -3.08 -5.03 -3.23
C ARG A 181 -2.40 -4.76 -4.56
N LEU A 182 -1.49 -3.77 -4.61
CA LEU A 182 -0.69 -3.49 -5.81
C LEU A 182 0.12 -4.73 -6.24
N LEU A 183 0.70 -5.42 -5.26
CA LEU A 183 1.45 -6.64 -5.50
C LEU A 183 0.59 -7.78 -6.06
N LYS A 184 -0.69 -7.87 -5.66
CA LYS A 184 -1.65 -8.84 -6.21
C LYS A 184 -2.14 -8.48 -7.62
N SER A 185 -2.02 -7.22 -8.03
CA SER A 185 -2.31 -6.78 -9.39
C SER A 185 -1.14 -6.95 -10.37
N LEU A 186 0.04 -7.36 -9.90
CA LEU A 186 1.18 -7.61 -10.79
C LEU A 186 0.86 -8.72 -11.82
N PRO A 187 1.39 -8.60 -13.06
CA PRO A 187 1.23 -9.60 -14.10
C PRO A 187 1.75 -10.97 -13.64
N GLY A 188 1.15 -12.04 -14.16
CA GLY A 188 1.51 -13.41 -13.78
C GLY A 188 3.00 -13.74 -13.97
N ALA A 189 3.68 -13.08 -14.91
CA ALA A 189 5.13 -13.22 -15.09
C ALA A 189 5.95 -12.95 -13.82
N LEU A 190 5.46 -12.09 -12.93
CA LEU A 190 6.10 -11.73 -11.67
C LEU A 190 5.54 -12.53 -10.49
N TYR A 191 4.86 -13.66 -10.71
CA TYR A 191 4.23 -14.43 -9.64
C TYR A 191 5.21 -14.88 -8.57
N GLU A 192 6.38 -15.39 -8.97
CA GLU A 192 7.41 -15.86 -8.03
C GLU A 192 7.94 -14.71 -7.16
N ALA A 193 8.30 -13.59 -7.78
CA ALA A 193 8.71 -12.37 -7.09
C ALA A 193 7.57 -11.83 -6.19
N GLY A 194 6.33 -11.85 -6.68
CA GLY A 194 5.14 -11.42 -5.95
C GLY A 194 4.88 -12.27 -4.72
N VAL A 195 4.99 -13.59 -4.81
CA VAL A 195 4.88 -14.50 -3.66
C VAL A 195 5.97 -14.22 -2.65
N ALA A 196 7.23 -14.07 -3.09
CA ALA A 196 8.34 -13.73 -2.20
C ALA A 196 8.08 -12.43 -1.43
N VAL A 197 7.61 -11.38 -2.11
CA VAL A 197 7.30 -10.09 -1.46
C VAL A 197 6.06 -10.19 -0.54
N VAL A 198 4.99 -10.90 -0.92
CA VAL A 198 3.82 -11.12 -0.04
C VAL A 198 4.25 -11.85 1.24
N VAL A 199 5.07 -12.88 1.09
CA VAL A 199 5.62 -13.67 2.20
C VAL A 199 6.48 -12.78 3.10
N ALA A 200 7.38 -11.99 2.52
CA ALA A 200 8.21 -11.03 3.26
C ALA A 200 7.36 -9.99 4.02
N LEU A 201 6.34 -9.40 3.38
CA LEU A 201 5.41 -8.45 4.01
C LEU A 201 4.62 -9.07 5.17
N THR A 202 4.35 -10.37 5.11
CA THR A 202 3.64 -11.09 6.17
C THR A 202 4.58 -11.45 7.33
N PHE A 203 5.83 -11.82 7.05
CA PHE A 203 6.81 -12.16 8.09
C PHE A 203 7.46 -10.95 8.75
N ALA A 204 7.62 -9.82 8.05
CA ALA A 204 8.20 -8.61 8.60
C ALA A 204 7.61 -8.18 9.97
N PRO A 205 6.27 -8.08 10.15
CA PRO A 205 5.71 -7.73 11.46
C PRO A 205 5.96 -8.79 12.54
N ASN A 206 6.06 -10.07 12.16
CA ASN A 206 6.37 -11.16 13.09
C ASN A 206 7.83 -11.05 13.57
N LEU A 207 8.78 -10.81 12.66
CA LEU A 207 10.19 -10.61 13.01
C LEU A 207 10.38 -9.40 13.94
N VAL A 208 9.67 -8.29 13.68
CA VAL A 208 9.70 -7.11 14.56
C VAL A 208 9.18 -7.46 15.95
N SER A 209 8.13 -8.27 16.05
CA SER A 209 7.55 -8.71 17.32
C SER A 209 8.51 -9.61 18.09
N ASP A 210 9.20 -10.52 17.40
CA ASP A 210 10.21 -11.40 18.00
C ASP A 210 11.42 -10.62 18.51
N VAL A 211 11.91 -9.65 17.74
CA VAL A 211 12.99 -8.75 18.16
C VAL A 211 12.56 -7.97 19.41
N ARG A 212 11.34 -7.44 19.45
CA ARG A 212 10.80 -6.71 20.61
C ARG A 212 10.72 -7.61 21.84
N ARG A 213 10.21 -8.84 21.68
CA ARG A 213 10.13 -9.84 22.76
C ARG A 213 11.52 -10.20 23.29
N LEU A 214 12.47 -10.46 22.40
CA LEU A 214 13.84 -10.82 22.78
C LEU A 214 14.58 -9.67 23.48
N ARG A 215 14.40 -8.43 23.02
CA ARG A 215 14.93 -7.23 23.70
C ARG A 215 14.33 -7.07 25.10
N ALA A 216 13.03 -7.31 25.26
CA ALA A 216 12.36 -7.25 26.56
C ALA A 216 12.91 -8.30 27.54
N THR A 217 13.04 -9.57 27.12
CA THR A 217 13.63 -10.63 27.95
C THR A 217 15.07 -10.33 28.36
N ARG A 218 15.87 -9.74 27.46
CA ARG A 218 17.24 -9.33 27.78
C ARG A 218 17.29 -8.20 28.80
N ARG A 219 16.41 -7.20 28.67
CA ARG A 219 16.26 -6.13 29.64
C ARG A 219 15.92 -6.67 31.02
N LEU A 220 15.04 -7.67 31.10
CA LEU A 220 14.70 -8.36 32.36
C LEU A 220 15.87 -9.15 32.96
N ARG A 221 16.82 -9.60 32.13
CA ARG A 221 18.05 -10.30 32.56
C ARG A 221 19.24 -9.37 32.83
N GLY A 222 19.01 -8.05 32.92
CA GLY A 222 20.07 -7.06 33.16
C GLY A 222 21.10 -6.95 32.02
N ARG A 223 20.83 -7.52 30.85
CA ARG A 223 21.78 -7.54 29.73
C ARG A 223 21.68 -6.25 28.92
N PRO A 224 22.81 -5.68 28.46
CA PRO A 224 22.81 -4.46 27.67
C PRO A 224 22.04 -4.68 26.35
N THR A 225 21.15 -3.73 26.03
CA THR A 225 20.30 -3.77 24.83
C THR A 225 20.83 -2.93 23.67
N ARG A 226 21.97 -2.25 23.84
CA ARG A 226 22.61 -1.37 22.85
C ARG A 226 24.01 -1.87 22.51
N GLY A 227 24.48 -1.57 21.30
CA GLY A 227 25.81 -1.93 20.80
C GLY A 227 25.82 -3.10 19.82
N VAL A 228 26.93 -3.26 19.08
CA VAL A 228 27.12 -4.28 18.03
C VAL A 228 27.02 -5.69 18.60
N LYS A 229 27.58 -5.92 19.79
CA LYS A 229 27.47 -7.21 20.50
C LYS A 229 26.03 -7.55 20.87
N ALA A 230 25.24 -6.55 21.31
CA ALA A 230 23.82 -6.74 21.57
C ALA A 230 23.03 -7.01 20.28
N LEU A 231 23.40 -6.37 19.18
CA LEU A 231 22.80 -6.60 17.86
C LEU A 231 23.06 -8.03 17.37
N LEU A 232 24.30 -8.51 17.39
CA LEU A 232 24.63 -9.89 16.99
C LEU A 232 23.89 -10.93 17.82
N GLN A 233 23.85 -10.73 19.13
CA GLN A 233 23.21 -11.68 20.04
C GLN A 233 21.67 -11.65 19.99
N VAL A 234 21.05 -10.56 19.54
CA VAL A 234 19.59 -10.49 19.26
C VAL A 234 19.29 -10.96 17.83
N GLY A 235 20.18 -10.66 16.88
CA GLY A 235 20.03 -10.98 15.47
C GLY A 235 20.15 -12.47 15.20
N LEU A 236 21.14 -13.15 15.80
CA LEU A 236 21.39 -14.57 15.55
C LEU A 236 20.17 -15.47 15.89
N PRO A 237 19.52 -15.36 17.08
CA PRO A 237 18.33 -16.17 17.38
C PRO A 237 17.11 -15.81 16.52
N VAL A 238 17.01 -14.54 16.09
CA VAL A 238 15.91 -14.11 15.20
C VAL A 238 16.12 -14.65 13.79
N LEU A 239 17.36 -14.71 13.31
CA LEU A 239 17.71 -15.34 12.04
C LEU A 239 17.46 -16.84 12.08
N GLU A 240 17.87 -17.52 13.16
CA GLU A 240 17.59 -18.94 13.39
C GLU A 240 16.07 -19.21 13.34
N GLY A 241 15.28 -18.46 14.14
CA GLY A 241 13.82 -18.60 14.11
C GLY A 241 13.17 -18.15 12.79
N ALA A 242 13.82 -17.29 12.00
CA ALA A 242 13.37 -16.96 10.65
C ALA A 242 13.64 -18.10 9.67
N LEU A 243 14.78 -18.78 9.79
CA LEU A 243 15.15 -19.95 8.97
C LEU A 243 14.23 -21.15 9.26
N GLU A 244 13.94 -21.45 10.53
CA GLU A 244 12.99 -22.51 10.87
C GLU A 244 11.61 -22.27 10.25
N ARG A 245 11.13 -21.02 10.33
CA ARG A 245 9.84 -20.63 9.73
C ARG A 245 9.86 -20.61 8.22
N SER A 246 10.98 -20.24 7.59
CA SER A 246 11.09 -20.27 6.13
C SER A 246 11.08 -21.71 5.60
N VAL A 247 11.78 -22.64 6.28
CA VAL A 247 11.76 -24.08 5.98
C VAL A 247 10.36 -24.65 6.17
N ALA A 248 9.70 -24.36 7.29
CA ALA A 248 8.33 -24.82 7.55
C ALA A 248 7.34 -24.27 6.51
N LEU A 249 7.47 -23.00 6.12
CA LEU A 249 6.64 -22.42 5.06
C LEU A 249 6.92 -23.06 3.70
N ALA A 250 8.19 -23.29 3.36
CA ALA A 250 8.56 -23.93 2.11
C ALA A 250 7.94 -25.34 1.99
N ALA A 251 8.04 -26.15 3.05
CA ALA A 251 7.40 -27.46 3.11
C ALA A 251 5.87 -27.38 2.96
N ALA A 252 5.21 -26.43 3.63
CA ALA A 252 3.78 -26.21 3.51
C ALA A 252 3.35 -25.69 2.12
N MET A 253 4.22 -24.92 1.45
CA MET A 253 4.01 -24.44 0.09
C MET A 253 4.10 -25.60 -0.92
N ASP A 254 5.11 -26.45 -0.78
CA ASP A 254 5.30 -27.63 -1.63
C ASP A 254 4.13 -28.62 -1.51
N ALA A 255 3.69 -28.92 -0.27
CA ALA A 255 2.52 -29.76 -0.02
C ALA A 255 1.22 -29.23 -0.65
N ARG A 256 1.08 -27.91 -0.79
CA ARG A 256 -0.06 -27.26 -1.45
C ARG A 256 0.10 -27.15 -2.98
N GLY A 257 1.21 -27.63 -3.53
CA GLY A 257 1.52 -27.60 -4.95
C GLY A 257 1.96 -26.23 -5.47
N TYR A 258 2.48 -25.34 -4.61
CA TYR A 258 3.16 -24.13 -5.07
C TYR A 258 4.42 -24.48 -5.84
N GLY A 259 4.76 -23.72 -6.90
CA GLY A 259 5.95 -23.97 -7.72
C GLY A 259 5.69 -24.80 -8.99
N ARG A 260 4.50 -25.38 -9.17
CA ARG A 260 4.12 -25.99 -10.45
C ARG A 260 3.94 -24.92 -11.52
N THR A 261 4.91 -24.78 -12.41
CA THR A 261 4.82 -23.97 -13.61
C THR A 261 4.00 -24.71 -14.67
N ALA A 262 3.20 -24.00 -15.46
CA ALA A 262 2.63 -24.60 -16.66
C ALA A 262 3.77 -25.03 -17.59
N GLN A 263 3.66 -26.23 -18.18
CA GLN A 263 4.54 -26.70 -19.24
C GLN A 263 4.33 -25.77 -20.46
N VAL A 264 5.26 -24.85 -20.68
CA VAL A 264 5.17 -23.86 -21.77
C VAL A 264 6.27 -24.14 -22.79
N PRO A 265 5.97 -24.10 -24.12
CA PRO A 265 6.97 -24.38 -25.14
C PRO A 265 8.25 -23.54 -24.99
N PRO A 266 9.44 -24.09 -25.28
CA PRO A 266 10.71 -23.38 -25.13
C PRO A 266 10.77 -22.10 -25.97
N VAL A 267 10.10 -22.06 -27.13
CA VAL A 267 9.99 -20.85 -27.97
C VAL A 267 9.32 -19.69 -27.22
N VAL A 268 8.22 -19.96 -26.51
CA VAL A 268 7.55 -18.96 -25.67
C VAL A 268 8.46 -18.57 -24.51
N ARG A 269 9.31 -19.49 -24.03
CA ARG A 269 10.29 -19.20 -22.98
C ARG A 269 11.30 -18.14 -23.42
N HIS A 270 11.98 -18.40 -24.53
CA HIS A 270 13.01 -17.52 -25.07
C HIS A 270 12.45 -16.20 -25.56
N THR A 271 11.29 -16.20 -26.25
CA THR A 271 10.64 -14.95 -26.67
C THR A 271 10.26 -14.08 -25.49
N THR A 272 9.70 -14.64 -24.40
CA THR A 272 9.43 -13.85 -23.18
C THR A 272 10.70 -13.20 -22.64
N THR A 273 11.81 -13.95 -22.54
CA THR A 273 13.08 -13.44 -22.05
C THR A 273 13.65 -12.36 -22.97
N ALA A 274 13.61 -12.58 -24.28
CA ALA A 274 14.07 -11.61 -25.28
C ALA A 274 13.22 -10.33 -25.28
N LEU A 275 11.89 -10.45 -25.23
CA LEU A 275 10.96 -9.32 -25.15
C LEU A 275 11.14 -8.53 -23.85
N THR A 276 11.32 -9.20 -22.71
CA THR A 276 11.51 -8.52 -21.42
C THR A 276 12.87 -7.83 -21.30
N LEU A 277 13.97 -8.53 -21.63
CA LEU A 277 15.31 -7.95 -21.59
C LEU A 277 15.50 -6.89 -22.67
N GLY A 278 15.12 -7.20 -23.91
CA GLY A 278 15.19 -6.26 -25.04
C GLY A 278 14.29 -5.05 -24.81
N GLY A 279 13.09 -5.25 -24.26
CA GLY A 279 12.21 -4.15 -23.89
C GLY A 279 12.80 -3.26 -22.79
N LEU A 280 13.40 -3.85 -21.74
CA LEU A 280 14.05 -3.09 -20.68
C LEU A 280 15.25 -2.29 -21.20
N LEU A 281 16.09 -2.91 -22.05
CA LEU A 281 17.19 -2.23 -22.73
C LEU A 281 16.68 -1.10 -23.64
N GLY A 282 15.59 -1.33 -24.37
CA GLY A 282 14.92 -0.31 -25.20
C GLY A 282 14.38 0.85 -24.39
N VAL A 283 13.80 0.61 -23.21
CA VAL A 283 13.38 1.68 -22.28
C VAL A 283 14.58 2.47 -21.77
N CYS A 284 15.68 1.81 -21.40
CA CYS A 284 16.92 2.49 -20.99
C CYS A 284 17.49 3.36 -22.12
N ALA A 285 17.63 2.79 -23.32
CA ALA A 285 18.16 3.48 -24.49
C ALA A 285 17.24 4.63 -24.94
N GLY A 286 15.92 4.42 -24.94
CA GLY A 286 14.94 5.46 -25.26
C GLY A 286 14.92 6.59 -24.23
N SER A 287 15.04 6.26 -22.94
CA SER A 287 15.14 7.27 -21.87
C SER A 287 16.42 8.09 -22.00
N TYR A 288 17.54 7.44 -22.31
CA TYR A 288 18.80 8.12 -22.61
C TYR A 288 18.68 9.00 -23.85
N GLY A 289 18.07 8.52 -24.93
CA GLY A 289 17.83 9.29 -26.15
C GLY A 289 16.98 10.54 -25.92
N LEU A 290 15.97 10.47 -25.05
CA LEU A 290 15.17 11.64 -24.67
C LEU A 290 15.95 12.68 -23.83
N LEU A 291 17.02 12.25 -23.16
CA LEU A 291 17.89 13.14 -22.37
C LEU A 291 19.06 13.69 -23.18
N ALA A 292 19.42 13.03 -24.29
CA ALA A 292 20.48 13.46 -25.19
C ALA A 292 20.02 14.62 -26.09
N ALA A 293 20.87 15.64 -26.28
CA ALA A 293 20.55 16.83 -27.06
C ALA A 293 20.15 16.54 -28.52
N GLU A 294 20.71 15.47 -29.11
CA GLU A 294 20.47 15.06 -30.50
C GLU A 294 19.46 13.91 -30.61
N GLY A 295 18.96 13.39 -29.49
CA GLY A 295 18.16 12.16 -29.44
C GLY A 295 16.65 12.32 -29.51
N ALA A 296 16.16 13.56 -29.68
CA ALA A 296 14.74 13.88 -29.62
C ALA A 296 13.88 13.13 -30.65
N GLY A 297 14.41 12.83 -31.85
CA GLY A 297 13.66 12.17 -32.92
C GLY A 297 13.44 10.66 -32.73
N TYR A 298 14.43 9.95 -32.17
CA TYR A 298 14.39 8.49 -32.01
C TYR A 298 14.17 8.03 -30.55
N GLY A 299 14.40 8.90 -29.56
CA GLY A 299 14.24 8.56 -28.15
C GLY A 299 12.81 8.16 -27.78
N LEU A 300 11.80 8.92 -28.24
CA LEU A 300 10.39 8.63 -27.98
C LEU A 300 9.90 7.32 -28.64
N PRO A 301 10.10 7.08 -29.96
CA PRO A 301 9.68 5.81 -30.57
C PRO A 301 10.45 4.62 -30.00
N LEU A 302 11.73 4.76 -29.67
CA LEU A 302 12.52 3.70 -29.04
C LEU A 302 12.02 3.38 -27.62
N LEU A 303 11.64 4.40 -26.85
CA LEU A 303 11.06 4.22 -25.52
C LEU A 303 9.69 3.53 -25.60
N LEU A 304 8.83 3.92 -26.55
CA LEU A 304 7.51 3.31 -26.74
C LEU A 304 7.60 1.86 -27.22
N THR A 305 8.49 1.57 -28.16
CA THR A 305 8.72 0.20 -28.65
C THR A 305 9.36 -0.67 -27.58
N GLY A 306 10.34 -0.15 -26.82
CA GLY A 306 10.92 -0.84 -25.65
C GLY A 306 9.89 -1.13 -24.57
N LEU A 307 9.04 -0.16 -24.23
CA LEU A 307 7.95 -0.34 -23.27
C LEU A 307 6.94 -1.38 -23.77
N GLY A 308 6.56 -1.31 -25.05
CA GLY A 308 5.67 -2.28 -25.70
C GLY A 308 6.25 -3.69 -25.68
N ALA A 309 7.54 -3.86 -25.97
CA ALA A 309 8.24 -5.13 -25.90
C ALA A 309 8.29 -5.68 -24.47
N ALA A 310 8.60 -4.83 -23.47
CA ALA A 310 8.63 -5.23 -22.07
C ALA A 310 7.24 -5.68 -21.57
N LEU A 311 6.19 -4.92 -21.91
CA LEU A 311 4.80 -5.26 -21.59
C LEU A 311 4.35 -6.54 -22.31
N GLY A 312 4.72 -6.71 -23.58
CA GLY A 312 4.46 -7.92 -24.37
C GLY A 312 5.13 -9.15 -23.76
N GLY A 313 6.39 -9.01 -23.31
CA GLY A 313 7.11 -10.05 -22.58
C GLY A 313 6.41 -10.43 -21.27
N LEU A 314 6.01 -9.45 -20.45
CA LEU A 314 5.25 -9.69 -19.22
C LEU A 314 3.87 -10.34 -19.49
N TRP A 315 3.22 -9.97 -20.59
CA TRP A 315 1.95 -10.55 -21.00
C TRP A 315 2.10 -12.00 -21.46
N LEU A 316 3.12 -12.32 -22.26
CA LEU A 316 3.45 -13.69 -22.66
C LEU A 316 3.82 -14.55 -21.44
N GLY A 317 4.59 -13.99 -20.50
CA GLY A 317 4.98 -14.64 -19.25
C GLY A 317 3.78 -15.00 -18.35
N ARG A 318 2.64 -14.32 -18.49
CA ARG A 318 1.40 -14.66 -17.77
C ARG A 318 0.91 -16.08 -18.08
N ARG A 319 1.14 -16.58 -19.31
CA ARG A 319 0.69 -17.91 -19.75
C ARG A 319 1.35 -19.06 -18.97
N ARG A 320 2.44 -18.79 -18.25
CA ARG A 320 3.16 -19.79 -17.43
C ARG A 320 2.54 -20.05 -16.06
N THR A 321 1.58 -19.21 -15.64
CA THR A 321 1.02 -19.28 -14.29
C THR A 321 -0.33 -19.98 -14.24
N VAL A 322 -0.38 -21.13 -13.57
CA VAL A 322 -1.63 -21.84 -13.27
C VAL A 322 -2.30 -21.15 -12.08
N ARG A 323 -3.43 -20.46 -12.30
CA ARG A 323 -4.22 -19.81 -11.23
C ARG A 323 -5.47 -20.63 -10.94
N THR A 324 -5.57 -21.18 -9.73
CA THR A 324 -6.68 -22.08 -9.34
C THR A 324 -7.93 -21.33 -8.85
N ARG A 325 -7.79 -20.13 -8.27
CA ARG A 325 -8.91 -19.19 -8.06
C ARG A 325 -8.39 -17.84 -7.55
N TYR A 326 -8.31 -16.84 -8.42
CA TYR A 326 -8.09 -15.44 -8.03
C TYR A 326 -9.20 -14.60 -8.64
N ARG A 327 -9.92 -13.83 -7.81
CA ARG A 327 -10.91 -12.87 -8.29
C ARG A 327 -10.23 -11.50 -8.33
N PRO A 328 -9.77 -11.03 -9.50
CA PRO A 328 -9.09 -9.74 -9.60
C PRO A 328 -10.05 -8.60 -9.26
N ASP A 329 -9.50 -7.53 -8.67
CA ASP A 329 -10.20 -6.25 -8.57
C ASP A 329 -10.40 -5.70 -9.99
N PRO A 330 -11.64 -5.53 -10.48
CA PRO A 330 -11.89 -5.13 -11.85
C PRO A 330 -11.42 -3.70 -12.10
N TRP A 331 -10.80 -3.47 -13.26
CA TRP A 331 -10.49 -2.12 -13.72
C TRP A 331 -11.75 -1.48 -14.31
N GLY A 332 -12.54 -0.82 -13.46
CA GLY A 332 -13.79 -0.17 -13.86
C GLY A 332 -13.61 1.23 -14.46
N SER A 333 -14.71 1.84 -14.90
CA SER A 333 -14.76 3.22 -15.41
C SER A 333 -14.20 4.24 -14.41
N ARG A 334 -14.49 4.08 -13.10
CA ARG A 334 -13.91 4.93 -12.04
C ARG A 334 -12.38 4.82 -11.97
N ALA A 335 -11.80 3.64 -12.21
CA ALA A 335 -10.35 3.47 -12.23
C ALA A 335 -9.73 4.22 -13.43
N TRP A 336 -10.38 4.16 -14.60
CA TRP A 336 -10.01 4.95 -15.78
C TRP A 336 -10.11 6.46 -15.56
N LEU A 337 -11.14 6.95 -14.88
CA LEU A 337 -11.27 8.37 -14.55
C LEU A 337 -10.13 8.82 -13.62
N VAL A 338 -9.81 8.04 -12.59
CA VAL A 338 -8.72 8.35 -11.65
C VAL A 338 -7.37 8.33 -12.36
N SER A 339 -7.02 7.25 -13.06
CA SER A 339 -5.75 7.17 -13.78
C SER A 339 -5.66 8.19 -14.92
N GLY A 340 -6.76 8.40 -15.64
CA GLY A 340 -6.88 9.34 -16.74
C GLY A 340 -6.72 10.78 -16.28
N SER A 341 -7.25 11.14 -15.11
CA SER A 341 -7.06 12.49 -14.55
C SER A 341 -5.61 12.80 -14.24
N GLY A 342 -4.85 11.87 -13.65
CA GLY A 342 -3.42 12.08 -13.41
C GLY A 342 -2.59 12.06 -14.69
N ALA A 343 -2.93 11.19 -15.65
CA ALA A 343 -2.30 11.18 -16.97
C ALA A 343 -2.56 12.49 -17.74
N ALA A 344 -3.79 13.03 -17.67
CA ALA A 344 -4.13 14.31 -18.26
C ALA A 344 -3.34 15.45 -17.62
N VAL A 345 -3.23 15.51 -16.28
CA VAL A 345 -2.40 16.51 -15.58
C VAL A 345 -0.95 16.43 -16.05
N ALA A 346 -0.38 15.22 -16.17
CA ALA A 346 0.99 15.04 -16.66
C ALA A 346 1.16 15.53 -18.10
N LEU A 347 0.30 15.09 -19.02
CA LEU A 347 0.38 15.45 -20.44
C LEU A 347 0.18 16.96 -20.66
N LEU A 348 -0.78 17.57 -19.98
CA LEU A 348 -1.05 19.00 -20.08
C LEU A 348 0.09 19.83 -19.50
N MET A 349 0.73 19.38 -18.41
CA MET A 349 1.92 20.06 -17.87
C MET A 349 3.16 19.89 -18.76
N ILE A 350 3.32 18.73 -19.40
CA ILE A 350 4.35 18.52 -20.42
C ILE A 350 4.08 19.45 -21.61
N TRP A 351 2.84 19.56 -22.07
CA TRP A 351 2.47 20.47 -23.15
C TRP A 351 2.62 21.95 -22.77
N ALA A 352 2.30 22.32 -21.54
CA ALA A 352 2.54 23.66 -21.02
C ALA A 352 4.03 24.03 -21.06
N SER A 353 4.94 23.05 -20.91
CA SER A 353 6.38 23.29 -21.03
C SER A 353 6.84 23.68 -22.43
N SER A 354 6.09 23.30 -23.47
CA SER A 354 6.32 23.79 -24.84
C SER A 354 5.70 25.15 -25.14
N TYR A 355 4.63 25.54 -24.43
CA TYR A 355 3.91 26.79 -24.71
C TYR A 355 4.45 27.99 -23.93
N ALA A 356 4.76 27.81 -22.63
CA ALA A 356 5.19 28.90 -21.76
C ALA A 356 6.27 28.43 -20.75
N PRO A 357 7.52 28.20 -21.20
CA PRO A 357 8.60 27.72 -20.34
C PRO A 357 8.93 28.68 -19.19
N GLU A 358 8.89 29.99 -19.44
CA GLU A 358 9.19 31.01 -18.42
C GLU A 358 8.16 31.03 -17.27
N ALA A 359 6.90 30.73 -17.56
CA ALA A 359 5.84 30.70 -16.54
C ALA A 359 5.95 29.48 -15.61
N LEU A 360 6.53 28.39 -16.10
CA LEU A 360 6.76 27.16 -15.33
C LEU A 360 8.08 27.17 -14.55
N HIS A 361 9.04 27.97 -15.02
CA HIS A 361 10.37 28.12 -14.46
C HIS A 361 10.68 29.61 -14.22
N PRO A 362 10.05 30.24 -13.20
CA PRO A 362 10.33 31.63 -12.90
C PRO A 362 11.81 31.81 -12.56
N PRO A 363 12.53 32.74 -13.23
CA PRO A 363 13.94 32.94 -12.98
C PRO A 363 14.16 33.48 -11.55
N ALA A 364 15.19 32.98 -10.87
CA ALA A 364 15.57 33.48 -9.54
C ALA A 364 16.27 34.85 -9.61
N VAL A 365 16.73 35.25 -10.81
CA VAL A 365 17.43 36.50 -11.10
C VAL A 365 16.83 37.11 -12.39
N PRO A 366 16.26 38.31 -12.37
CA PRO A 366 16.01 39.20 -11.22
C PRO A 366 14.86 38.69 -10.31
N LEU A 367 14.82 39.19 -9.06
CA LEU A 367 13.76 38.90 -8.09
C LEU A 367 12.40 39.38 -8.61
N THR A 368 11.64 38.46 -9.20
CA THR A 368 10.28 38.71 -9.67
C THR A 368 9.30 37.83 -8.88
N ALA A 369 8.13 38.37 -8.57
CA ALA A 369 7.09 37.59 -7.91
C ALA A 369 6.57 36.53 -8.89
N PRO A 370 6.55 35.24 -8.52
CA PRO A 370 6.04 34.19 -9.40
C PRO A 370 4.56 34.45 -9.64
N THR A 371 4.18 34.57 -10.92
CA THR A 371 2.76 34.63 -11.31
C THR A 371 2.16 33.24 -11.34
N LEU A 372 0.84 33.14 -11.16
CA LEU A 372 0.10 31.88 -11.29
C LEU A 372 -0.40 31.76 -12.75
N PRO A 373 0.23 30.93 -13.59
CA PRO A 373 -0.27 30.73 -14.94
C PRO A 373 -1.58 29.93 -14.88
N LEU A 374 -2.65 30.54 -15.38
CA LEU A 374 -4.01 30.01 -15.25
C LEU A 374 -4.19 28.65 -15.94
N TRP A 375 -3.61 28.48 -17.13
CA TRP A 375 -3.69 27.22 -17.89
C TRP A 375 -3.02 26.02 -17.19
N PRO A 376 -1.75 26.11 -16.74
CA PRO A 376 -1.14 25.09 -15.87
C PRO A 376 -1.93 24.86 -14.57
N ALA A 377 -2.42 25.92 -13.94
CA ALA A 377 -3.21 25.79 -12.72
C ALA A 377 -4.51 24.98 -12.96
N LEU A 378 -5.26 25.30 -14.02
CA LEU A 378 -6.44 24.53 -14.45
C LEU A 378 -6.11 23.08 -14.75
N SER A 379 -4.96 22.83 -15.37
CA SER A 379 -4.49 21.47 -15.67
C SER A 379 -4.26 20.65 -14.39
N VAL A 380 -3.66 21.26 -13.36
CA VAL A 380 -3.46 20.63 -12.05
C VAL A 380 -4.79 20.34 -11.33
N LEU A 381 -5.81 21.20 -11.50
CA LEU A 381 -7.13 21.00 -10.90
C LEU A 381 -7.85 19.75 -11.41
N LEU A 382 -7.54 19.27 -12.63
CA LEU A 382 -8.04 17.97 -13.11
C LEU A 382 -7.62 16.82 -12.17
N GLY A 383 -6.50 16.96 -11.46
CA GLY A 383 -6.05 16.04 -10.43
C GLY A 383 -7.01 15.88 -9.24
N LEU A 384 -8.01 16.77 -9.10
CA LEU A 384 -9.08 16.66 -8.10
C LEU A 384 -10.20 15.68 -8.50
N ALA A 385 -10.25 15.21 -9.76
CA ALA A 385 -11.28 14.28 -10.22
C ALA A 385 -11.48 13.04 -9.32
N PRO A 386 -10.43 12.41 -8.74
CA PRO A 386 -10.59 11.30 -7.80
C PRO A 386 -11.35 11.68 -6.53
N ALA A 387 -11.33 12.95 -6.12
CA ALA A 387 -12.09 13.42 -4.97
C ALA A 387 -13.60 13.30 -5.18
N PHE A 388 -14.09 13.20 -6.43
CA PHE A 388 -15.50 13.04 -6.76
C PHE A 388 -15.80 11.65 -7.34
N ALA A 389 -14.91 11.11 -8.18
CA ALA A 389 -15.12 9.86 -8.89
C ALA A 389 -14.87 8.60 -8.03
N ALA A 390 -14.08 8.71 -6.94
CA ALA A 390 -13.81 7.56 -6.09
C ALA A 390 -15.04 7.16 -5.25
N PRO A 391 -15.24 5.87 -4.94
CA PRO A 391 -16.27 5.45 -4.00
C PRO A 391 -15.95 5.95 -2.58
N PRO A 392 -16.97 6.25 -1.77
CA PRO A 392 -16.77 6.69 -0.40
C PRO A 392 -16.04 5.62 0.42
N PRO A 393 -15.13 6.01 1.34
CA PRO A 393 -14.51 5.05 2.24
C PRO A 393 -15.58 4.34 3.08
N PRO A 394 -15.42 3.04 3.38
CA PRO A 394 -16.39 2.32 4.20
C PRO A 394 -16.57 3.04 5.55
N PRO A 395 -17.82 3.22 6.02
CA PRO A 395 -18.09 3.94 7.24
C PRO A 395 -17.37 3.32 8.43
N ARG A 396 -17.00 4.18 9.39
CA ARG A 396 -16.42 3.81 10.68
C ARG A 396 -17.29 2.74 11.34
N THR A 397 -16.89 1.48 11.27
CA THR A 397 -17.25 0.54 12.32
C THR A 397 -16.50 1.01 13.56
N GLY A 398 -17.08 1.98 14.27
CA GLY A 398 -16.71 2.28 15.65
C GLY A 398 -16.60 0.95 16.36
N GLY A 399 -15.49 0.74 17.07
CA GLY A 399 -15.16 -0.53 17.67
C GLY A 399 -16.38 -1.09 18.39
N ALA A 400 -17.02 -2.07 17.77
CA ALA A 400 -17.83 -3.00 18.52
C ALA A 400 -16.81 -3.65 19.44
N HIS A 401 -16.74 -3.17 20.68
CA HIS A 401 -16.20 -3.95 21.77
C HIS A 401 -16.74 -5.36 21.54
N PRO A 402 -15.89 -6.40 21.53
CA PRO A 402 -16.42 -7.74 21.63
C PRO A 402 -17.22 -7.72 22.92
N THR A 403 -18.55 -7.60 22.83
CA THR A 403 -19.46 -7.87 23.93
C THR A 403 -18.99 -9.19 24.45
N SER A 404 -18.39 -9.15 25.64
CA SER A 404 -17.92 -10.32 26.34
C SER A 404 -19.04 -11.32 26.21
N VAL A 405 -18.78 -12.41 25.49
CA VAL A 405 -19.63 -13.59 25.54
C VAL A 405 -19.56 -13.97 27.00
N ARG A 406 -20.54 -13.52 27.79
CA ARG A 406 -20.67 -13.83 29.20
C ARG A 406 -20.87 -15.34 29.20
N ALA A 407 -19.79 -16.06 29.43
CA ALA A 407 -19.79 -17.50 29.58
C ALA A 407 -20.86 -17.81 30.61
N ARG A 408 -21.97 -18.40 30.14
CA ARG A 408 -23.07 -18.84 30.98
C ARG A 408 -22.47 -19.95 31.83
N LYS A 409 -22.13 -19.66 33.09
CA LYS A 409 -21.67 -20.67 34.05
C LYS A 409 -22.72 -21.78 34.07
N PRO A 410 -22.34 -23.06 33.90
CA PRO A 410 -23.27 -24.15 34.13
C PRO A 410 -23.59 -24.17 35.62
N SER A 411 -24.86 -23.93 35.98
CA SER A 411 -25.34 -24.10 37.34
C SER A 411 -25.31 -25.60 37.66
N VAL A 412 -24.33 -26.01 38.46
CA VAL A 412 -24.29 -27.34 39.08
C VAL A 412 -25.49 -27.41 40.02
N ARG A 413 -26.52 -28.17 39.62
CA ARG A 413 -27.63 -28.57 40.49
C ARG A 413 -27.08 -29.66 41.42
N THR A 414 -26.71 -29.28 42.64
CA THR A 414 -26.45 -30.24 43.72
C THR A 414 -27.74 -31.00 44.03
N ARG A 415 -27.76 -32.28 43.68
CA ARG A 415 -28.79 -33.24 44.07
C ARG A 415 -28.56 -33.56 45.55
N LYS A 416 -29.38 -32.99 46.45
CA LYS A 416 -29.34 -33.32 47.88
C LYS A 416 -30.09 -34.65 48.05
N ALA A 417 -29.34 -35.70 48.35
CA ALA A 417 -29.89 -36.98 48.80
C ALA A 417 -30.18 -36.89 50.30
N ASP A 418 -31.45 -37.11 50.62
CA ASP A 418 -31.98 -37.99 51.67
C ASP A 418 -31.41 -37.92 53.10
N ARG A 419 -32.27 -37.52 54.04
CA ARG A 419 -32.33 -38.07 55.40
C ARG A 419 -33.77 -38.00 55.87
N GLY A 420 -34.40 -39.17 55.98
CA GLY A 420 -35.63 -39.36 56.72
C GLY A 420 -35.40 -39.12 58.20
N GLU A 421 -36.39 -38.51 58.84
CA GLU A 421 -36.54 -38.43 60.29
C GLU A 421 -37.91 -39.03 60.60
N ALA A 422 -37.91 -40.05 61.44
CA ALA A 422 -39.08 -40.79 61.88
C ALA A 422 -39.89 -39.96 62.89
N ASP A 423 -41.21 -40.04 62.77
CA ASP A 423 -42.17 -39.43 63.68
C ASP A 423 -42.72 -40.51 64.63
N PRO A 424 -42.59 -40.37 65.97
CA PRO A 424 -43.31 -41.22 66.90
C PRO A 424 -44.41 -40.40 67.59
N LYS A 425 -45.67 -40.86 67.48
CA LYS A 425 -46.59 -41.00 68.62
C LYS A 425 -47.91 -41.67 68.25
N GLU A 426 -48.16 -42.80 68.90
CA GLU A 426 -49.46 -43.45 69.11
C GLU A 426 -50.42 -42.52 69.89
N THR A 427 -51.72 -42.55 69.58
CA THR A 427 -52.77 -43.19 70.41
C THR A 427 -54.18 -42.94 69.82
N THR A 428 -54.98 -44.00 69.81
CA THR A 428 -56.43 -44.18 69.55
C THR A 428 -57.32 -43.35 70.51
N PRO A 429 -58.65 -43.24 70.33
CA PRO A 429 -59.52 -43.74 69.24
C PRO A 429 -60.17 -42.67 68.36
#